data_AF-A0A183E4H6-F1
#
_entry.id   AF-A0A183E4H6-F1
#
_cell.length_a   1.000
_cell.length_b   1.000
_cell.length_c   1.000
_cell.angle_alpha   90.00
_cell.angle_beta   90.00
_cell.angle_gamma   90.00
#
_symmetry.space_group_name_H-M   'P 1'
#
loop_
_entity.id
_entity.type
_entity.pdbx_description
1 polymer ?
#
loop_
_entity_poly.entity_id
_entity_poly.type
_entity_poly.pdbx_seq_one_letter_code
_entity_poly.pdbx_strand_id
1 'polypeptide(L)'
;MPRSLSTEAQHLLRALFKRNPANRLGSSPDDVKQIKAHPFFSTIDWNKLYRREVETPFKPLCTPSNQTCCFDVEFTRKTPRDL
;
A
#
# COMPACT_ATOMS: atom_id res chain seq x y z
N MET A 1 -10.96 -17.36 0.44
CA MET A 1 -9.62 -16.77 0.26
C MET A 1 -8.94 -17.51 -0.87
N PRO A 2 -8.35 -16.82 -1.86
CA PRO A 2 -7.54 -17.46 -2.90
C PRO A 2 -6.41 -18.30 -2.31
N ARG A 3 -6.12 -19.46 -2.92
CA ARG A 3 -5.03 -20.36 -2.48
C ARG A 3 -3.63 -19.81 -2.77
N SER A 4 -3.52 -18.80 -3.62
CA SER A 4 -2.25 -18.14 -3.98
C SER A 4 -1.70 -17.21 -2.90
N LEU A 5 -2.50 -16.87 -1.89
CA LEU A 5 -2.07 -15.99 -0.80
C LEU A 5 -1.35 -16.78 0.30
N SER A 6 -0.24 -16.24 0.80
CA SER A 6 0.44 -16.79 1.97
C SER A 6 -0.49 -16.83 3.18
N THR A 7 -0.19 -17.70 4.14
CA THR A 7 -0.97 -17.84 5.39
C THR A 7 -1.05 -16.51 6.14
N GLU A 8 0.06 -15.77 6.19
CA GLU A 8 0.19 -14.47 6.86
C GLU A 8 -0.65 -13.41 6.14
N ALA A 9 -0.65 -13.40 4.80
CA ALA A 9 -1.48 -12.49 4.01
C ALA A 9 -2.97 -12.74 4.25
N GLN A 10 -3.39 -14.02 4.24
CA GLN A 10 -4.77 -14.37 4.54
C GLN A 10 -5.15 -13.99 5.98
N HIS A 11 -4.27 -14.20 6.95
CA HIS A 11 -4.52 -13.81 8.34
C HIS A 11 -4.67 -12.29 8.48
N LEU A 12 -3.76 -11.51 7.87
CA LEU A 12 -3.81 -10.06 7.86
C LEU A 12 -5.15 -9.54 7.33
N LEU A 13 -5.56 -10.02 6.15
CA LEU A 13 -6.81 -9.61 5.52
C LEU A 13 -8.05 -9.95 6.37
N ARG A 14 -8.08 -11.14 7.01
CA ARG A 14 -9.18 -11.49 7.93
C ARG A 14 -9.22 -10.59 9.16
N ALA A 15 -8.08 -10.12 9.64
CA ALA A 15 -7.98 -9.25 10.81
C ALA A 15 -8.34 -7.79 10.46
N LEU A 16 -7.95 -7.30 9.29
CA LEU A 16 -8.29 -5.97 8.79
C LEU A 16 -9.76 -5.84 8.33
N PHE A 17 -10.35 -6.91 7.81
CA PHE A 17 -11.73 -6.89 7.30
C PHE A 17 -12.76 -7.47 8.27
N LYS A 18 -12.52 -7.32 9.58
CA LYS A 18 -13.54 -7.63 10.59
C LYS A 18 -14.74 -6.69 10.41
N ARG A 19 -15.94 -7.29 10.38
CA ARG A 19 -17.22 -6.58 10.23
C ARG A 19 -17.47 -5.61 11.37
N ASN A 20 -17.20 -6.02 12.61
CA ASN A 20 -17.23 -5.13 13.76
C ASN A 20 -15.92 -4.31 13.79
N PRO A 21 -15.98 -2.96 13.68
CA PRO A 21 -14.80 -2.11 13.75
C PRO A 21 -13.99 -2.30 15.04
N ALA A 22 -14.64 -2.51 16.19
CA ALA A 22 -13.95 -2.70 17.47
C ALA A 22 -13.03 -3.93 17.50
N ASN A 23 -13.28 -4.92 16.63
CA ASN A 23 -12.49 -6.15 16.53
C ASN A 23 -11.46 -6.09 15.40
N ARG A 24 -11.38 -4.98 14.65
CA ARG A 24 -10.48 -4.84 13.51
C ARG A 24 -9.05 -4.66 14.03
N LEU A 25 -8.10 -5.25 13.30
CA LEU A 25 -6.67 -5.02 13.54
C LEU A 25 -6.37 -3.52 13.48
N GLY A 26 -5.75 -2.98 14.52
CA GLY A 26 -5.48 -1.55 14.67
C GLY A 26 -6.64 -0.73 15.27
N SER A 27 -7.67 -1.36 15.82
CA SER A 27 -8.72 -0.66 16.57
C SER A 27 -8.54 -0.70 18.10
N SER A 28 -7.46 -1.34 18.58
CA SER A 28 -7.02 -1.24 19.97
C SER A 28 -6.30 0.10 20.22
N PRO A 29 -6.04 0.48 21.49
CA PRO A 29 -5.22 1.65 21.81
C PRO A 29 -3.81 1.64 21.22
N ASP A 30 -3.30 0.45 20.83
CA ASP A 30 -2.02 0.31 20.15
C ASP A 30 -2.07 0.67 18.66
N ASP A 31 -3.28 0.78 18.09
CA ASP A 31 -3.57 1.32 16.75
C ASP A 31 -2.58 0.77 15.69
N VAL A 32 -1.84 1.65 15.02
CA VAL A 32 -0.89 1.28 13.96
C VAL A 32 0.24 0.38 14.44
N LYS A 33 0.59 0.35 15.73
CA LYS A 33 1.65 -0.53 16.25
C LYS A 33 1.27 -1.99 16.08
N GLN A 34 -0.02 -2.32 16.26
CA GLN A 34 -0.51 -3.68 16.06
C GLN A 34 -0.42 -4.11 14.59
N ILE A 35 -0.68 -3.17 13.67
CA ILE A 35 -0.54 -3.42 12.22
C ILE A 35 0.93 -3.64 11.88
N LYS A 36 1.82 -2.75 12.34
CA LYS A 36 3.27 -2.84 12.08
C LYS A 36 3.92 -4.12 12.62
N ALA A 37 3.40 -4.63 13.74
CA ALA A 37 3.89 -5.85 14.39
C ALA A 37 3.32 -7.15 13.79
N HIS A 38 2.39 -7.08 12.84
CA HIS A 38 1.79 -8.27 12.25
C HIS A 38 2.84 -9.09 11.45
N PRO A 39 2.86 -10.45 11.54
CA PRO A 39 3.87 -11.29 10.89
C PRO A 39 4.04 -11.07 9.38
N PHE A 40 2.98 -10.69 8.68
CA PHE A 40 3.01 -10.31 7.27
C PHE A 40 4.03 -9.19 6.97
N PHE A 41 4.25 -8.27 7.91
CA PHE A 41 5.19 -7.16 7.77
C PHE A 41 6.53 -7.39 8.48
N SER A 42 6.83 -8.62 8.92
CA SER A 42 8.07 -8.93 9.65
C SER A 42 9.36 -8.60 8.89
N THR A 43 9.30 -8.54 7.56
CA THR A 43 10.45 -8.19 6.71
C THR A 43 10.63 -6.68 6.51
N ILE A 44 9.71 -5.85 6.99
CA ILE A 44 9.78 -4.40 6.80
C ILE A 44 10.51 -3.73 7.96
N ASP A 45 11.63 -3.08 7.65
CA ASP A 45 12.22 -2.07 8.52
C ASP A 45 11.46 -0.73 8.32
N TRP A 46 10.57 -0.43 9.25
CA TRP A 46 9.72 0.76 9.21
C TRP A 46 10.50 2.07 9.25
N ASN A 47 11.68 2.08 9.87
CA ASN A 47 12.52 3.28 9.96
C ASN A 47 13.24 3.54 8.64
N LYS A 48 13.79 2.48 8.01
CA LYS A 48 14.37 2.58 6.65
C LYS A 48 13.32 2.96 5.63
N LEU A 49 12.11 2.39 5.72
CA LEU A 49 11.01 2.73 4.82
C LEU A 49 10.65 4.22 4.93
N TYR A 50 10.54 4.75 6.16
CA TYR A 50 10.27 6.16 6.40
C TYR A 50 11.36 7.08 5.82
N ARG A 51 12.63 6.69 5.96
CA ARG A 51 13.78 7.43 5.38
C ARG A 51 13.98 7.20 3.88
N ARG A 52 13.11 6.42 3.22
CA ARG A 52 13.20 6.07 1.79
C ARG A 52 14.48 5.32 1.43
N GLU A 53 14.97 4.50 2.35
CA GLU A 53 16.19 3.68 2.19
C GLU A 53 15.88 2.24 1.72
N VAL A 54 14.60 1.86 1.65
CA VAL A 54 14.18 0.55 1.12
C VAL A 54 14.12 0.62 -0.40
N GLU A 55 14.75 -0.34 -1.07
CA GLU A 55 14.70 -0.46 -2.53
C GLU A 55 13.26 -0.67 -3.01
N THR A 56 12.83 0.13 -4.00
CA THR A 56 11.50 0.02 -4.56
C THR A 56 11.40 -1.20 -5.48
N PRO A 57 10.38 -2.06 -5.36
CA PRO A 57 10.24 -3.24 -6.22
C PRO A 57 9.92 -2.87 -7.68
N PHE A 58 9.42 -1.64 -7.91
CA PHE A 58 9.11 -1.13 -9.23
C PHE A 58 9.48 0.35 -9.31
N LYS A 59 10.27 0.70 -10.33
CA LYS A 59 10.56 2.09 -10.69
C LYS A 59 9.93 2.36 -12.05
N PRO A 60 8.91 3.23 -12.14
CA PRO A 60 8.30 3.58 -13.42
C PRO A 60 9.33 4.18 -14.36
N LEU A 61 9.26 3.79 -15.63
CA LEU A 61 10.09 4.34 -16.71
C LEU A 61 9.49 5.67 -17.18
N CYS A 62 9.58 6.70 -16.33
CA CYS A 62 9.24 8.07 -16.72
C CYS A 62 10.48 8.73 -17.33
N THR A 63 10.42 9.05 -18.63
CA THR A 63 11.43 9.90 -19.29
C THR A 63 10.94 11.35 -19.34
N PRO A 64 11.83 12.34 -19.55
CA PRO A 64 11.42 13.72 -19.76
C PRO A 64 10.43 13.90 -20.92
N SER A 65 10.49 13.02 -21.93
CA SER A 65 9.58 12.99 -23.07
C SER A 65 8.25 12.27 -22.81
N ASN A 66 8.13 11.54 -21.70
CA ASN A 66 6.94 10.74 -21.37
C ASN A 66 6.65 10.79 -19.86
N GLN A 67 6.58 12.00 -19.31
CA GLN A 67 6.32 12.23 -17.89
C GLN A 67 4.92 11.78 -17.47
N THR A 68 4.01 11.61 -18.43
CA THR A 68 2.62 11.22 -18.18
C THR A 68 2.36 9.73 -18.40
N CYS A 69 3.40 8.88 -18.47
CA CYS A 69 3.26 7.47 -18.82
C CYS A 69 2.42 6.63 -17.84
N CYS A 70 2.29 7.10 -16.59
CA CYS A 70 1.45 6.47 -15.56
C CYS A 70 0.04 7.05 -15.47
N PHE A 71 -0.32 7.98 -16.36
CA PHE A 71 -1.64 8.61 -16.39
C PHE A 71 -2.39 8.13 -17.63
N ASP A 72 -3.71 7.97 -17.48
CA ASP A 72 -4.54 7.59 -18.62
C ASP A 72 -4.50 8.68 -19.70
N VAL A 73 -4.40 8.25 -20.96
CA VAL A 73 -4.43 9.11 -22.14
C VAL A 73 -5.72 9.92 -22.25
N GLU A 74 -6.82 9.43 -21.68
CA GLU A 74 -8.08 10.15 -21.61
C GLU A 74 -7.92 11.50 -20.89
N PHE A 75 -7.11 11.56 -19.82
CA PHE A 75 -6.91 12.79 -19.05
C PHE A 75 -5.78 13.63 -19.59
N THR A 76 -4.68 13.02 -20.05
CA THR A 76 -3.49 13.76 -20.52
C THR A 76 -3.70 14.47 -21.86
N ARG A 77 -4.75 14.12 -22.62
CA ARG A 77 -5.14 14.78 -23.87
C ARG A 77 -6.21 15.85 -23.72
N LYS A 78 -6.81 16.00 -22.53
CA LYS A 78 -7.81 17.04 -22.30
C LYS A 78 -7.10 18.40 -22.21
N THR A 79 -7.61 19.38 -22.96
CA THR A 79 -7.15 20.76 -22.80
C THR A 79 -7.52 21.24 -21.39
N PRO A 80 -6.58 21.85 -20.65
CA PRO A 80 -6.91 22.52 -19.39
C PRO A 80 -8.02 23.53 -19.67
N ARG A 81 -9.14 23.40 -18.96
CA ARG A 81 -10.19 24.42 -18.96
C ARG A 81 -10.07 25.17 -17.66
N ASP A 82 -9.74 26.45 -17.74
CA ASP A 82 -9.89 27.36 -16.63
C ASP A 82 -11.41 27.54 -16.40
N LEU A 83 -11.90 27.13 -15.22
CA LEU A 83 -13.22 27.54 -14.74
C LEU A 83 -13.11 28.93 -14.10
#